data_AF-A0A7T8KFC0-F1
#
_entry.id   AF-A0A7T8KFC0-F1
#
_cell.length_a   1.000
_cell.length_b   1.000
_cell.length_c   1.000
_cell.angle_alpha   90.00
_cell.angle_beta   90.00
_cell.angle_gamma   90.00
#
_symmetry.space_group_name_H-M   'P 1'
#
loop_
_entity.id
_entity.type
_entity.pdbx_description
1 polymer ?
#
loop_
_entity_poly.entity_id
_entity_poly.type
_entity_poly.pdbx_seq_one_letter_code
_entity_poly.pdbx_strand_id
1 'polypeptide(L)' 'MELHGRLPKHVTKGRIALIPKKGCSTDINNWRPITVLNESYRILSGIIAHEIEPILNLKL' A
#
# COMPACT_ATOMS: atom_id res chain seq x y z
N MET A 1 -8.98 17.05 25.61
CA MET A 1 -8.91 15.58 25.44
C MET A 1 -8.23 15.33 24.11
N GLU A 2 -6.91 15.10 24.13
CA GLU A 2 -6.13 14.97 22.90
C GLU A 2 -6.40 13.61 22.25
N LEU A 3 -7.05 13.64 21.09
CA LEU A 3 -7.28 12.48 20.22
C LEU A 3 -5.98 12.11 19.51
N HIS A 4 -5.08 11.40 20.18
CA HIS A 4 -3.92 10.81 19.51
C HIS A 4 -4.26 9.39 19.05
N GLY A 5 -4.98 9.29 17.94
CA GLY A 5 -5.14 8.03 17.22
C GLY A 5 -3.80 7.60 16.62
N ARG A 6 -3.10 6.66 17.25
CA ARG A 6 -1.87 6.06 16.70
C ARG A 6 -2.20 4.71 16.09
N LEU A 7 -1.77 4.50 14.85
CA LEU A 7 -1.80 3.17 14.25
C LEU A 7 -0.87 2.24 15.06
N PRO A 8 -1.32 1.00 15.34
CA PRO A 8 -0.44 0.01 15.94
C PRO A 8 0.82 -0.19 15.08
N LYS A 9 1.98 -0.35 15.73
CA LYS A 9 3.28 -0.47 15.05
C LYS A 9 3.36 -1.60 14.01
N HIS A 10 2.51 -2.62 14.11
CA HIS A 10 2.51 -3.71 13.12
C HIS A 10 1.87 -3.26 11.80
N VAL A 11 0.83 -2.41 11.85
CA VAL A 11 0.11 -1.89 10.68
C VAL A 11 1.03 -1.04 9.80
N THR A 12 2.03 -0.40 10.40
CA THR A 12 3.01 0.45 9.70
C THR A 12 4.18 -0.34 9.07
N LYS A 13 4.17 -1.68 9.13
CA LYS A 13 5.24 -2.52 8.57
C LYS A 13 4.87 -3.02 7.17
N GLY A 14 5.83 -2.96 6.26
CA GLY A 14 5.76 -3.62 4.95
C GLY A 14 7.10 -4.27 4.61
N ARG A 15 7.07 -5.24 3.70
CA ARG A 15 8.28 -5.86 3.13
C ARG A 15 8.43 -5.40 1.70
N ILE A 16 9.63 -4.96 1.31
CA ILE A 16 9.91 -4.60 -0.08
C ILE A 16 10.32 -5.88 -0.80
N ALA A 17 9.60 -6.23 -1.85
CA ALA A 17 9.94 -7.29 -2.79
C ALA A 17 10.32 -6.67 -4.13
N LEU A 18 11.37 -7.17 -4.76
CA LEU A 18 11.77 -6.76 -6.11
C LEU A 18 11.11 -7.70 -7.12
N ILE A 19 10.39 -7.13 -8.09
CA ILE A 19 9.81 -7.87 -9.21
C ILE A 19 10.51 -7.45 -10.51
N PRO A 20 10.96 -8.39 -11.34
CA PRO A 20 11.63 -8.05 -12.59
C PRO A 20 10.65 -7.40 -13.57
N LYS A 21 11.10 -6.34 -14.24
CA LYS A 21 10.51 -5.81 -15.47
C LYS A 21 11.01 -6.64 -16.66
N LYS A 22 10.47 -6.37 -17.84
CA LYS A 22 11.12 -6.80 -19.10
C LYS A 22 12.49 -6.12 -19.20
N GLY A 23 13.50 -6.83 -19.72
CA GLY A 23 14.86 -6.31 -19.87
C GLY A 23 15.91 -7.18 -19.20
N CYS A 24 17.11 -6.63 -19.01
CA CYS A 24 18.24 -7.33 -18.41
C CYS A 24 18.09 -7.42 -16.89
N SER A 25 18.09 -8.64 -16.33
CA SER A 25 17.90 -8.90 -14.90
C SER A 25 19.08 -8.47 -14.02
N THR A 26 20.25 -8.24 -14.61
CA THR A 26 21.44 -7.76 -13.88
C THR A 26 21.48 -6.25 -13.72
N ASP A 27 20.64 -5.51 -14.46
CA ASP A 27 20.47 -4.07 -14.29
C ASP A 27 19.35 -3.78 -13.28
N ILE A 28 19.71 -3.18 -12.14
CA ILE A 28 18.79 -2.87 -11.05
C ILE A 28 17.63 -1.96 -11.48
N ASN A 29 17.82 -1.13 -12.51
CA ASN A 29 16.77 -0.25 -13.03
C ASN A 29 15.60 -1.04 -13.66
N ASN A 30 15.86 -2.29 -14.06
CA ASN A 30 14.86 -3.22 -14.59
C ASN A 30 14.09 -3.95 -13.48
N TRP A 31 14.18 -3.53 -12.23
CA TRP A 31 13.37 -4.08 -11.14
C TRP A 31 12.34 -3.07 -10.64
N ARG A 32 11.15 -3.54 -10.28
CA ARG A 32 10.12 -2.76 -9.60
C ARG A 32 10.14 -3.12 -8.12
N PRO A 33 10.45 -2.18 -7.21
CA PRO A 33 10.17 -2.39 -5.81
C PRO A 33 8.66 -2.35 -5.60
N ILE A 34 8.11 -3.39 -5.00
CA ILE A 34 6.73 -3.44 -4.53
C ILE A 34 6.74 -3.64 -3.02
N THR A 35 5.99 -2.81 -2.31
CA THR A 35 5.77 -2.98 -0.87
C THR A 35 4.63 -3.96 -0.65
N VAL A 36 4.95 -5.13 -0.11
CA VAL A 36 3.98 -6.09 0.40
C VAL A 36 3.59 -5.69 1.81
N LEU A 37 2.32 -5.32 1.98
CA LEU A 37 1.77 -4.84 3.25
C LEU A 37 1.27 -6.02 4.09
N ASN A 38 1.22 -5.80 5.41
CA ASN A 38 0.64 -6.77 6.34
C ASN A 38 -0.89 -6.86 6.16
N GLU A 39 -1.46 -7.95 6.67
CA GLU A 39 -2.88 -8.27 6.62
C GLU A 39 -3.75 -7.16 7.23
N SER A 40 -3.32 -6.57 8.34
CA SER A 40 -4.07 -5.52 9.05
C SER A 40 -4.17 -4.24 8.22
N TYR A 41 -3.06 -3.81 7.61
CA TYR A 41 -3.06 -2.67 6.69
C TYR A 41 -3.92 -2.96 5.47
N ARG A 42 -3.80 -4.15 4.87
CA ARG A 42 -4.55 -4.52 3.66
C ARG A 42 -6.06 -4.44 3.92
N ILE A 43 -6.54 -4.99 5.04
CA ILE A 43 -7.96 -4.90 5.43
C ILE A 43 -8.36 -3.44 5.63
N LEU A 44 -7.61 -2.67 6.43
CA LEU A 44 -7.92 -1.27 6.70
C LEU A 44 -7.98 -0.44 5.41
N SER A 45 -6.99 -0.60 4.52
CA SER A 45 -6.95 0.10 3.24
C SER A 45 -8.10 -0.28 2.31
N GLY A 46 -8.57 -1.54 2.37
CA GLY A 46 -9.71 -2.00 1.59
C GLY A 46 -11.01 -1.33 2.04
N ILE A 47 -11.22 -1.23 3.35
CA ILE A 47 -12.38 -0.51 3.92
C ILE A 47 -12.33 0.96 3.51
N ILE A 48 -11.19 1.61 3.70
CA ILE A 48 -11.03 3.04 3.34
C ILE A 48 -11.29 3.25 1.83
N ALA A 49 -10.75 2.38 0.97
CA ALA A 49 -10.97 2.48 -0.46
C ALA A 49 -12.45 2.33 -0.84
N HIS A 50 -13.14 1.35 -0.25
CA HIS A 50 -14.58 1.13 -0.44
C HIS A 50 -15.39 2.38 -0.06
N GLU A 51 -15.09 3.02 1.07
CA GLU A 51 -15.82 4.23 1.49
C GLU A 51 -15.54 5.44 0.60
N ILE A 52 -14.32 5.54 0.03
CA ILE A 52 -13.91 6.66 -0.82
C ILE A 52 -14.40 6.49 -2.27
N GLU A 53 -14.56 5.25 -2.74
CA GLU A 53 -14.90 4.92 -4.12
C GLU A 53 -16.14 5.66 -4.67
N PRO A 54 -17.28 5.76 -3.95
CA PRO A 54 -18.44 6.51 -4.42
C PRO A 54 -18.13 7.99 -4.66
N ILE A 55 -17.26 8.59 -3.84
CA ILE A 55 -16.90 10.01 -3.93
C ILE A 55 -16.01 10.26 -5.14
N LEU A 56 -15.04 9.38 -5.39
CA LEU A 56 -14.15 9.48 -6.55
C LEU A 56 -14.87 9.26 -7.87
N ASN A 57 -15.93 8.46 -7.85
CA ASN A 57 -16.72 8.13 -9.05
C ASN A 57 -17.90 9.09 -9.29
N LEU A 58 -18.12 10.08 -8.41
CA LEU A 58 -19.01 11.19 -8.72
C LEU A 58 -18.40 12.00 -9.87
N LYS A 59 -19.05 11.95 -11.04
CA LYS A 59 -18.78 12.92 -12.10
C LYS A 59 -19.27 14.29 -11.63
N LEU A 60 -18.33 15.16 -11.26
CA LEU A 60 -18.56 16.61 -11.17
C LEU A 60 -18.94 17.16 -12.54
#